data_AF-A0A158HH83-F1
#
_entry.id   AF-A0A158HH83-F1
#
_cell.length_a   1.000
_cell.length_b   1.000
_cell.length_c   1.000
_cell.angle_alpha   90.00
_cell.angle_beta   90.00
_cell.angle_gamma   90.00
#
_symmetry.space_group_name_H-M   'P 1'
#
loop_
_entity.id
_entity.type
_entity.pdbx_description
1 polymer ?
#
loop_
_entity_poly.entity_id
_entity_poly.type
_entity_poly.pdbx_seq_one_letter_code
_entity_poly.pdbx_strand_id
1 'polypeptide(L)'
;MKNLDDLPVRRVSVSERLAADGSLVNLAPKAKFIVVRNLNEALDRVASGEVDAAVGDLAAVDLALSSRFDDQLKILGPAGKSESIGFALRPELAGLVPLVDRALKAMPEAEKQKINVARQAALAQPQSGWSVNALRLLPALIAIGVVLAVTLRAFVLPQREMSRRIETEEALATQLSF
;
A
#
# COMPACT_ATOMS: atom_id res chain seq x y z
N MET A 1 12.90 3.92 17.73
CA MET A 1 13.20 3.47 16.36
C MET A 1 14.24 2.36 16.49
N LYS A 2 14.00 1.17 15.95
CA LYS A 2 14.93 0.03 16.07
C LYS A 2 15.95 0.14 14.93
N ASN A 3 17.24 0.27 15.26
CA ASN A 3 18.31 0.26 14.27
C ASN A 3 18.62 -1.19 13.84
N LEU A 4 19.22 -1.35 12.66
CA LEU A 4 19.54 -2.66 12.08
C LEU A 4 20.45 -3.51 13.00
N ASP A 5 21.26 -2.87 13.83
CA ASP A 5 22.13 -3.50 14.85
C ASP A 5 21.36 -4.25 15.95
N ASP A 6 20.10 -3.87 16.19
CA ASP A 6 19.26 -4.37 17.28
C ASP A 6 18.40 -5.57 16.84
N LEU A 7 18.47 -5.92 15.57
CA LEU A 7 17.76 -7.04 14.98
C LEU A 7 18.73 -8.19 14.72
N PRO A 8 18.35 -9.45 15.00
CA PRO A 8 19.18 -10.62 14.75
C PRO A 8 19.23 -10.97 13.25
N VAL A 9 19.54 -9.99 12.40
CA VAL A 9 19.62 -10.15 10.95
C VAL A 9 20.95 -10.83 10.62
N ARG A 10 20.91 -12.08 10.18
CA ARG A 10 22.11 -12.86 9.84
C ARG A 10 22.41 -12.82 8.35
N ARG A 11 21.39 -12.69 7.50
CA ARG A 11 21.50 -12.70 6.04
C ARG A 11 20.88 -11.44 5.46
N VAL A 12 21.70 -10.61 4.82
CA VAL A 12 21.29 -9.35 4.22
C VAL A 12 21.54 -9.41 2.72
N SER A 13 20.52 -9.18 1.90
CA SER A 13 20.69 -9.02 0.46
C SER A 13 20.95 -7.56 0.09
N VAL A 14 21.85 -7.35 -0.86
CA VAL A 14 22.23 -6.01 -1.33
C VAL A 14 22.41 -6.01 -2.83
N SER A 15 21.93 -4.97 -3.51
CA SER A 15 22.16 -4.83 -4.96
C SER A 15 23.65 -4.63 -5.29
N GLU A 16 24.11 -5.14 -6.43
CA GLU A 16 25.49 -4.95 -6.93
C GLU A 16 25.92 -3.48 -6.91
N ARG A 17 25.02 -2.55 -7.27
CA ARG A 17 25.27 -1.10 -7.25
C ARG A 17 25.67 -0.59 -5.87
N LEU A 18 24.95 -1.02 -4.83
CA LEU A 18 25.21 -0.61 -3.45
C LEU A 18 26.40 -1.38 -2.86
N ALA A 19 26.67 -2.60 -3.34
CA ALA A 19 27.87 -3.35 -2.97
C ALA A 19 29.15 -2.72 -3.51
N ALA A 20 29.09 -2.11 -4.69
CA ALA A 20 30.21 -1.42 -5.32
C ALA A 20 30.68 -0.18 -4.54
N ASP A 21 29.78 0.47 -3.78
CA ASP A 21 30.08 1.65 -2.96
C ASP A 21 30.92 1.34 -1.70
N GLY A 22 31.32 0.08 -1.49
CA GLY A 22 32.27 -0.34 -0.43
C GLY A 22 31.79 -0.16 1.01
N SER A 23 30.58 0.37 1.20
CA SER A 23 30.06 0.76 2.51
C SER A 23 29.47 -0.41 3.30
N LEU A 24 29.30 -1.59 2.69
CA LEU A 24 28.61 -2.74 3.28
C LEU A 24 29.19 -3.20 4.61
N VAL A 25 30.51 -3.17 4.75
CA VAL A 25 31.21 -3.62 5.97
C VAL A 25 30.88 -2.73 7.17
N ASN A 26 30.60 -1.44 6.93
CA ASN A 26 30.22 -0.49 7.97
C ASN A 26 28.74 -0.60 8.39
N LEU A 27 27.88 -1.19 7.56
CA LEU A 27 26.44 -1.28 7.83
C LEU A 27 26.11 -2.43 8.79
N ALA A 28 26.75 -3.57 8.67
CA ALA A 28 26.51 -4.71 9.56
C ALA A 28 27.71 -5.66 9.57
N PRO A 29 28.73 -5.44 10.44
CA PRO A 29 29.95 -6.25 10.45
C PRO A 29 29.73 -7.72 10.83
N LYS A 30 28.55 -8.07 11.39
CA LYS A 30 28.18 -9.43 11.78
C LYS A 30 27.25 -10.14 10.77
N ALA A 31 26.77 -9.44 9.73
CA ALA A 31 25.83 -10.00 8.76
C ALA A 31 26.54 -10.62 7.57
N LYS A 32 25.97 -11.70 7.02
CA LYS A 32 26.38 -12.25 5.72
C LYS A 32 25.67 -11.50 4.61
N PHE A 33 26.43 -10.81 3.78
CA PHE A 33 25.91 -10.10 2.62
C PHE A 33 25.79 -11.02 1.40
N ILE A 34 24.63 -11.02 0.76
CA ILE A 34 24.37 -11.69 -0.52
C ILE A 34 24.17 -10.61 -1.57
N VAL A 35 25.10 -10.55 -2.53
CA VAL A 35 25.02 -9.57 -3.62
C VAL A 35 24.10 -10.12 -4.70
N VAL A 36 23.13 -9.31 -5.11
CA VAL A 36 22.15 -9.63 -6.17
C VAL A 36 22.14 -8.56 -7.25
N ARG A 37 21.65 -8.90 -8.44
CA ARG A 37 21.77 -8.03 -9.61
C ARG A 37 20.98 -6.73 -9.50
N ASN A 38 19.82 -6.77 -8.86
CA ASN A 38 18.93 -5.61 -8.75
C ASN A 38 18.16 -5.61 -7.42
N LEU A 39 17.56 -4.45 -7.10
CA LEU A 39 16.79 -4.27 -5.87
C LEU A 39 15.56 -5.19 -5.81
N ASN A 40 14.91 -5.46 -6.94
CA ASN A 40 13.73 -6.32 -6.98
C ASN A 40 14.05 -7.76 -6.59
N GLU A 41 15.18 -8.30 -7.07
CA GLU A 41 15.69 -9.62 -6.69
C GLU A 41 16.04 -9.65 -5.19
N ALA A 42 16.61 -8.57 -4.66
CA ALA A 42 16.88 -8.45 -3.22
C ALA A 42 15.58 -8.56 -2.41
N LEU A 43 14.56 -7.80 -2.80
CA LEU A 43 13.26 -7.79 -2.14
C LEU A 43 12.51 -9.13 -2.32
N ASP A 44 12.57 -9.75 -3.49
CA ASP A 44 11.96 -11.06 -3.77
C ASP A 44 12.57 -12.16 -2.87
N ARG A 45 13.88 -12.10 -2.61
CA ARG A 45 14.55 -13.03 -1.68
C ARG A 45 14.16 -12.80 -0.22
N VAL A 46 13.85 -11.57 0.17
CA VAL A 46 13.28 -11.29 1.51
C VAL A 46 11.85 -11.82 1.59
N ALA A 47 11.03 -11.57 0.56
CA ALA A 47 9.64 -12.03 0.51
C ALA A 47 9.52 -13.57 0.54
N SER A 48 10.48 -14.28 -0.06
CA SER A 48 10.56 -15.75 -0.03
C SER A 48 11.22 -16.32 1.23
N GLY A 49 11.79 -15.49 2.11
CA GLY A 49 12.47 -15.92 3.34
C GLY A 49 13.88 -16.49 3.12
N GLU A 50 14.44 -16.39 1.91
CA GLU A 50 15.82 -16.78 1.62
C GLU A 50 16.83 -15.90 2.37
N VAL A 51 16.46 -14.64 2.64
CA VAL A 51 17.25 -13.68 3.40
C VAL A 51 16.38 -12.95 4.43
N ASP A 52 17.01 -12.44 5.47
CA ASP A 52 16.29 -11.86 6.61
C ASP A 52 16.00 -10.36 6.40
N ALA A 53 16.81 -9.66 5.59
CA ALA A 53 16.61 -8.27 5.21
C ALA A 53 17.25 -7.93 3.85
N ALA A 54 16.81 -6.82 3.25
CA ALA A 54 17.44 -6.20 2.08
C ALA A 54 17.85 -4.77 2.41
N VAL A 55 18.96 -4.32 1.83
CA VAL A 55 19.40 -2.91 1.92
C VAL A 55 19.43 -2.30 0.53
N GLY A 56 18.85 -1.11 0.41
CA GLY A 56 18.80 -0.33 -0.82
C GLY A 56 18.54 1.14 -0.54
N ASP A 57 18.53 1.93 -1.63
CA ASP A 57 18.15 3.34 -1.59
C ASP A 57 16.71 3.50 -1.10
N LEU A 58 16.47 4.41 -0.16
CA LEU A 58 15.16 4.58 0.46
C LEU A 58 14.07 4.93 -0.56
N ALA A 59 14.35 5.81 -1.52
CA ALA A 59 13.36 6.21 -2.52
C ALA A 59 13.04 5.04 -3.47
N ALA A 60 14.05 4.27 -3.87
CA ALA A 60 13.86 3.08 -4.69
C ALA A 60 13.10 1.96 -3.95
N VAL A 61 13.39 1.77 -2.66
CA VAL A 61 12.72 0.78 -1.79
C VAL A 61 11.27 1.18 -1.54
N ASP A 62 10.99 2.44 -1.23
CA ASP A 62 9.65 2.96 -0.99
C ASP A 62 8.74 2.83 -2.24
N LEU A 63 9.31 3.12 -3.41
CA LEU A 63 8.63 2.92 -4.69
C LEU A 63 8.36 1.44 -4.98
N ALA A 64 9.31 0.54 -4.68
CA ALA A 64 9.14 -0.89 -4.90
C ALA A 64 8.11 -1.50 -3.93
N LEU A 65 8.11 -1.06 -2.68
CA LEU A 65 7.13 -1.46 -1.66
C LEU A 65 5.71 -1.08 -2.07
N SER A 66 5.49 0.20 -2.35
CA SER A 66 4.17 0.72 -2.73
C SER A 66 3.61 0.12 -4.02
N SER A 67 4.47 -0.33 -4.94
CA SER A 67 4.03 -0.90 -6.23
C SER A 67 3.81 -2.42 -6.20
N ARG A 68 4.62 -3.19 -5.45
CA ARG A 68 4.63 -4.67 -5.55
C ARG A 68 4.55 -5.40 -4.21
N PHE A 69 4.92 -4.78 -3.10
CA PHE A 69 5.11 -5.48 -1.81
C PHE A 69 4.36 -4.84 -0.62
N ASP A 70 3.34 -4.03 -0.89
CA ASP A 70 2.67 -3.13 0.06
C ASP A 70 2.23 -3.80 1.38
N ASP A 71 1.91 -5.10 1.34
CA ASP A 71 1.43 -5.88 2.49
C ASP A 71 2.39 -7.02 2.94
N GLN A 72 3.52 -7.22 2.25
CA GLN A 72 4.44 -8.33 2.51
C GLN A 72 5.75 -7.90 3.16
N LEU A 73 6.23 -6.71 2.83
CA LEU A 73 7.53 -6.21 3.30
C LEU A 73 7.34 -4.88 4.04
N LYS A 74 8.18 -4.62 5.05
CA LYS A 74 8.16 -3.38 5.83
C LYS A 74 9.55 -2.81 6.00
N ILE A 75 9.65 -1.48 6.03
CA ILE A 75 10.91 -0.78 6.28
C ILE A 75 11.22 -0.84 7.78
N LEU A 76 12.33 -1.49 8.15
CA LEU A 76 12.74 -1.67 9.55
C LEU A 76 13.46 -0.45 10.13
N GLY A 77 14.19 0.28 9.29
CA GLY A 77 14.94 1.47 9.69
C GLY A 77 16.12 1.74 8.76
N PRO A 78 16.86 2.83 8.99
CA PRO A 78 18.06 3.14 8.23
C PRO A 78 19.12 2.06 8.49
N ALA A 79 19.71 1.54 7.41
CA ALA A 79 20.70 0.45 7.48
C ALA A 79 22.14 0.96 7.73
N GLY A 80 22.36 2.27 7.75
CA GLY A 80 23.66 2.91 7.97
C GLY A 80 23.50 4.37 8.40
N LYS A 81 24.61 5.14 8.41
CA LYS A 81 24.54 6.60 8.64
C LYS A 81 23.69 7.24 7.53
N SER A 82 22.70 8.05 7.91
CA SER A 82 21.99 8.89 6.96
C SER A 82 22.99 9.69 6.13
N GLU A 83 22.95 9.52 4.81
CA GLU A 83 23.63 10.45 3.93
C GLU A 83 23.05 11.85 4.17
N SER A 84 23.91 12.77 4.59
CA SER A 84 23.53 14.16 4.78
C SER A 84 23.38 14.80 3.41
N ILE A 85 22.15 15.06 2.99
CA ILE A 85 21.86 15.85 1.80
C ILE A 85 22.18 17.32 2.12
N GLY A 86 22.96 17.96 1.26
CA GLY A 86 23.36 19.36 1.40
C GLY A 86 23.23 20.15 0.10
N PHE A 87 23.32 21.47 0.21
CA PHE A 87 23.36 22.36 -0.95
C PHE A 87 24.81 22.58 -1.37
N ALA A 88 25.10 22.38 -2.66
CA ALA A 88 26.40 22.71 -3.24
C ALA A 88 26.35 24.09 -3.92
N LEU A 89 27.29 24.96 -3.57
CA LEU A 89 27.43 26.29 -4.18
C LEU A 89 28.72 26.35 -5.02
N ARG A 90 28.71 27.18 -6.07
CA ARG A 90 29.93 27.45 -6.85
C ARG A 90 30.98 28.13 -5.96
N PRO A 91 32.28 27.91 -6.20
CA PRO A 91 33.36 28.53 -5.41
C PRO A 91 33.26 30.06 -5.34
N GLU A 92 32.84 30.70 -6.44
CA GLU A 92 32.63 32.16 -6.54
C GLU A 92 31.56 32.68 -5.55
N LEU A 93 30.62 31.82 -5.14
CA LEU A 93 29.51 32.13 -4.23
C LEU A 93 29.79 31.63 -2.80
N ALA A 94 31.05 31.30 -2.47
CA ALA A 94 31.42 30.78 -1.15
C ALA A 94 30.99 31.71 0.00
N GLY A 95 30.94 33.03 -0.22
CA GLY A 95 30.44 34.00 0.76
C GLY A 95 28.97 33.79 1.15
N LEU A 96 28.16 33.10 0.34
CA LEU A 96 26.75 32.82 0.63
C LEU A 96 26.54 31.56 1.47
N VAL A 97 27.52 30.66 1.55
CA VAL A 97 27.47 29.44 2.38
C VAL A 97 27.01 29.75 3.82
N PRO A 98 27.62 30.70 4.56
CA PRO A 98 27.20 31.00 5.92
C PRO A 98 25.82 31.64 6.02
N LEU A 99 25.27 32.21 4.94
CA LEU A 99 23.90 32.74 4.92
C LEU A 99 22.89 31.60 4.72
N VAL A 100 23.17 30.68 3.80
CA VAL A 100 22.35 29.49 3.56
C VAL A 100 22.30 28.63 4.82
N ASP A 101 23.44 28.37 5.46
CA ASP A 101 23.49 27.60 6.70
C ASP A 101 22.68 28.24 7.82
N ARG A 102 22.71 29.58 7.92
CA ARG A 102 21.95 30.32 8.94
C ARG A 102 20.46 30.27 8.67
N ALA A 103 20.05 30.39 7.40
CA ALA A 103 18.66 30.24 6.99
C ALA A 103 18.14 28.82 7.27
N LEU A 104 18.93 27.79 6.95
CA LEU A 104 18.59 26.39 7.24
C LEU A 104 18.48 26.13 8.75
N LYS A 105 19.36 26.72 9.57
CA LYS A 105 19.30 26.62 11.03
C LYS A 105 18.13 27.39 11.65
N ALA A 106 17.75 28.52 11.06
CA ALA A 106 16.63 29.34 11.52
C ALA A 106 15.26 28.78 11.11
N MET A 107 15.21 27.77 10.23
CA MET A 107 13.96 27.15 9.78
C MET A 107 13.23 26.46 10.95
N PRO A 108 11.96 26.83 11.23
CA PRO A 108 11.17 26.19 12.28
C PRO A 108 10.94 24.71 12.02
N GLU A 109 10.89 23.91 13.09
CA GLU A 109 10.61 22.47 12.99
C GLU A 109 9.27 22.17 12.31
N ALA A 110 8.26 23.03 12.52
CA ALA A 110 6.96 22.91 11.85
C ALA A 110 7.06 22.99 10.31
N GLU A 111 8.01 23.77 9.80
CA GLU A 111 8.21 23.95 8.35
C GLU A 111 9.00 22.78 7.76
N LYS A 112 10.00 22.27 8.49
CA LYS A 112 10.69 21.02 8.15
C LYS A 112 9.72 19.84 8.08
N GLN A 113 8.78 19.76 9.03
CA GLN A 113 7.73 18.74 9.02
C GLN A 113 6.83 18.86 7.79
N LYS A 114 6.40 20.07 7.42
CA LYS A 114 5.61 20.28 6.19
C LYS A 114 6.34 19.80 4.94
N ILE A 115 7.65 20.09 4.82
CA ILE A 115 8.46 19.64 3.68
C ILE A 115 8.54 18.10 3.64
N ASN A 116 8.74 17.47 4.79
CA ASN A 116 8.81 16.00 4.87
C ASN A 116 7.47 15.35 4.51
N VAL A 117 6.35 15.88 5.01
CA VAL A 117 5.01 15.40 4.68
C VAL A 117 4.71 15.58 3.19
N ALA A 118 5.05 16.74 2.61
CA ALA A 118 4.87 16.98 1.18
C ALA A 118 5.69 16.02 0.32
N ARG A 119 6.93 15.69 0.73
CA ARG A 119 7.76 14.68 0.07
C ARG A 119 7.11 13.30 0.13
N GLN A 120 6.63 12.88 1.30
CA GLN A 120 5.96 11.60 1.46
C GLN A 120 4.68 11.53 0.61
N ALA A 121 3.90 12.60 0.57
CA ALA A 121 2.71 12.70 -0.29
C ALA A 121 3.06 12.65 -1.78
N ALA A 122 4.22 13.15 -2.20
CA ALA A 122 4.68 13.06 -3.59
C ALA A 122 5.19 11.65 -3.96
N LEU A 123 5.75 10.90 -3.00
CA LEU A 123 6.21 9.52 -3.19
C LEU A 123 5.09 8.49 -3.06
N ALA A 124 4.05 8.82 -2.29
CA ALA A 124 2.81 8.08 -2.27
C ALA A 124 2.17 8.19 -3.65
N GLN A 125 2.47 7.23 -4.53
CA GLN A 125 1.64 7.01 -5.72
C GLN A 125 0.19 6.96 -5.24
N PRO A 126 -0.75 7.63 -5.93
CA PRO A 126 -2.16 7.46 -5.63
C PRO A 126 -2.40 5.96 -5.74
N GLN A 127 -2.60 5.32 -4.59
CA GLN A 127 -3.07 3.96 -4.51
C GLN A 127 -4.41 3.98 -5.24
N SER A 128 -4.34 3.67 -6.53
CA SER A 128 -5.46 3.49 -7.43
C SER A 128 -6.17 2.21 -6.98
N GLY A 129 -6.81 2.28 -5.81
CA GLY A 129 -7.61 1.22 -5.23
C GLY A 129 -8.92 0.99 -5.98
N TRP A 130 -9.05 1.52 -7.21
CA TRP A 130 -10.29 1.62 -7.98
C TRP A 130 -10.25 0.87 -9.32
N SER A 131 -9.57 -0.28 -9.38
CA SER A 131 -9.56 -1.07 -10.63
C SER A 131 -10.04 -2.52 -10.51
N VAL A 132 -9.88 -3.20 -9.36
CA VAL A 132 -10.19 -4.65 -9.30
C VAL A 132 -11.33 -5.03 -8.35
N ASN A 133 -11.61 -4.24 -7.32
CA ASN A 133 -12.71 -4.54 -6.37
C ASN A 133 -14.08 -4.15 -6.94
N ALA A 134 -14.16 -3.07 -7.71
CA ALA A 134 -15.40 -2.62 -8.35
C ALA A 134 -15.93 -3.64 -9.37
N LEU A 135 -15.05 -4.30 -10.13
CA LEU A 135 -15.43 -5.34 -11.09
C LEU A 135 -15.83 -6.66 -10.41
N ARG A 136 -15.33 -6.92 -9.18
CA ARG A 136 -15.66 -8.13 -8.40
C ARG A 136 -17.01 -8.04 -7.68
N LEU A 137 -17.53 -6.84 -7.43
CA LEU A 137 -18.86 -6.62 -6.83
C LEU A 137 -20.00 -6.60 -7.87
N LEU A 138 -19.68 -6.39 -9.15
CA LEU A 138 -20.65 -6.45 -10.25
C LEU A 138 -21.46 -7.76 -10.30
N PRO A 139 -20.85 -8.96 -10.23
CA PRO A 139 -21.62 -10.21 -10.22
C PRO A 139 -22.51 -10.35 -8.97
N ALA A 140 -22.08 -9.82 -7.81
CA ALA A 140 -22.88 -9.84 -6.59
C ALA A 140 -24.12 -8.94 -6.70
N LEU A 141 -23.97 -7.74 -7.28
CA LEU A 141 -25.09 -6.83 -7.56
C LEU A 141 -26.07 -7.44 -8.56
N ILE A 142 -25.57 -8.07 -9.63
CA ILE A 142 -26.41 -8.77 -10.61
C ILE A 142 -27.16 -9.93 -9.95
N ALA A 143 -26.50 -10.73 -9.12
CA ALA A 143 -27.13 -11.82 -8.39
C ALA A 143 -28.25 -11.33 -7.46
N ILE A 144 -28.01 -10.26 -6.70
CA ILE A 144 -29.02 -9.63 -5.84
C ILE A 144 -30.21 -9.12 -6.68
N GLY A 145 -29.93 -8.47 -7.81
CA GLY A 145 -30.97 -7.98 -8.73
C GLY A 145 -31.82 -9.11 -9.32
N VAL A 146 -31.20 -10.23 -9.69
CA VAL A 146 -31.91 -11.42 -10.21
C VAL A 146 -32.78 -12.05 -9.13
N VAL A 147 -32.27 -12.20 -7.90
CA VAL A 147 -33.06 -12.74 -6.77
C VAL A 147 -34.26 -11.85 -6.49
N LEU A 148 -34.07 -10.52 -6.46
CA LEU A 148 -35.17 -9.55 -6.31
C LEU A 148 -36.18 -9.63 -7.45
N ALA A 149 -35.74 -9.76 -8.70
CA ALA A 149 -36.64 -9.89 -9.83
C ALA A 149 -37.47 -11.18 -9.77
N VAL A 150 -36.87 -12.30 -9.35
CA VAL A 150 -37.56 -13.58 -9.17
C VAL A 150 -38.58 -13.50 -8.03
N THR A 151 -38.21 -12.92 -6.88
CA THR A 151 -39.13 -12.77 -5.75
C THR A 151 -40.27 -11.80 -6.07
N LEU A 152 -40.01 -10.69 -6.75
CA LEU A 152 -41.04 -9.76 -7.25
C LEU A 152 -41.97 -10.44 -8.26
N ARG A 153 -41.44 -11.24 -9.19
CA ARG A 153 -42.28 -12.00 -10.12
C ARG A 153 -43.22 -12.93 -9.37
N ALA A 154 -42.68 -13.67 -8.40
CA ALA A 154 -43.42 -14.59 -7.56
C ALA A 154 -44.43 -13.91 -6.63
N PHE A 155 -44.24 -12.62 -6.31
CA PHE A 155 -45.18 -11.83 -5.49
C PHE A 155 -46.25 -11.10 -6.29
N VAL A 156 -46.01 -10.80 -7.57
CA VAL A 156 -46.98 -10.10 -8.44
C VAL A 156 -47.95 -11.08 -9.11
N LEU A 157 -47.50 -12.31 -9.38
CA LEU A 157 -48.33 -13.38 -9.96
C LEU A 157 -49.51 -13.84 -9.06
N PRO A 158 -49.39 -13.93 -7.71
CA PRO A 158 -50.46 -14.39 -6.83
C PRO A 158 -51.50 -13.32 -6.46
N GLN A 159 -51.20 -12.03 -6.60
CA GLN A 159 -52.18 -10.98 -6.26
C GLN A 159 -53.35 -10.91 -7.26
N ARG A 160 -53.22 -11.57 -8.42
CA ARG A 160 -54.31 -11.70 -9.39
C ARG A 160 -55.31 -12.81 -9.04
N GLU A 161 -55.03 -13.62 -8.03
CA GLU A 161 -55.95 -14.69 -7.59
C GLU A 161 -56.84 -14.31 -6.42
N MET A 162 -56.62 -13.15 -5.78
CA MET A 162 -57.49 -12.70 -4.68
C MET A 162 -58.87 -12.22 -5.15
N SER A 163 -59.03 -11.79 -6.41
CA SER A 163 -60.36 -11.36 -6.89
C SER A 163 -61.28 -12.53 -7.29
N ARG A 164 -60.79 -13.77 -7.36
CA ARG A 164 -61.62 -14.95 -7.68
C ARG A 164 -62.14 -15.71 -6.46
N ARG A 165 -61.69 -15.34 -5.25
CA ARG A 165 -62.18 -15.97 -4.01
C ARG A 165 -63.47 -15.35 -3.47
N ILE A 166 -63.87 -14.19 -4.01
CA ILE A 166 -65.13 -13.56 -3.60
C ILE A 166 -66.33 -14.25 -4.29
N GLU A 167 -66.17 -14.83 -5.49
CA GLU A 167 -67.25 -15.56 -6.16
C GLU A 167 -67.54 -16.95 -5.57
N THR A 168 -66.55 -17.59 -4.94
CA THR A 168 -66.75 -18.95 -4.39
C THR A 168 -67.56 -18.96 -3.10
N GLU A 169 -67.63 -17.84 -2.37
CA GLU A 169 -68.43 -17.74 -1.15
C GLU A 169 -69.92 -17.50 -1.46
N GLU A 170 -70.26 -16.83 -2.56
CA GLU A 170 -71.65 -16.64 -2.97
C GLU A 170 -72.32 -17.94 -3.44
N ALA A 171 -71.56 -18.82 -4.09
CA ALA A 171 -72.08 -20.14 -4.51
C ALA A 171 -72.35 -21.08 -3.32
N LEU A 172 -71.61 -20.92 -2.20
CA LEU A 172 -71.79 -21.73 -0.99
C LEU A 172 -72.95 -21.25 -0.12
N ALA A 173 -73.24 -19.94 -0.10
CA ALA A 173 -74.36 -19.38 0.66
C ALA A 173 -75.75 -19.80 0.13
N THR A 174 -75.84 -20.14 -1.16
CA THR A 174 -77.12 -20.56 -1.78
C THR A 174 -77.40 -22.06 -1.59
N GLN A 175 -76.39 -22.86 -1.22
CA GLN A 175 -76.55 -24.30 -1.00
C GLN A 175 -76.88 -24.68 0.44
N LEU A 176 -76.72 -23.76 1.40
CA LEU A 176 -77.07 -23.95 2.82
C LEU A 176 -78.45 -23.37 3.18
N SER A 177 -79.19 -22.82 2.21
CA SER A 177 -80.52 -22.23 2.41
C SER A 177 -81.67 -23.07 1.84
N PHE A 178 -81.60 -24.40 1.96
CA PHE A 178 -82.70 -25.32 1.67
C PHE A 178 -82.89 -26.32 2.81
#